data_AF-A0A377YYU8-F1
#
_entry.id   AF-A0A377YYU8-F1
#
_cell.length_a   1.000
_cell.length_b   1.000
_cell.length_c   1.000
_cell.angle_alpha   90.00
_cell.angle_beta   90.00
_cell.angle_gamma   90.00
#
_symmetry.space_group_name_H-M   'P 1'
#
loop_
_entity.id
_entity.type
_entity.pdbx_description
1 polymer ?
#
loop_
_entity_poly.entity_id
_entity_poly.type
_entity_poly.pdbx_seq_one_letter_code
_entity_poly.pdbx_strand_id
1 'polypeptide(L)'
;MVAAAENRRDVVELLLKRRAKPNLQTRQGVTALMLAAARGSDTAIIGDLLQAGASVNQTSIDKSTALMSAISDGGTSETTINIFWR
;
A
#
# COMPACT_ATOMS: atom_id res chain seq x y z
N MET A 1 -6.64 2.67 -4.39
CA MET A 1 -6.10 1.35 -4.78
C MET A 1 -5.41 1.43 -6.13
N VAL A 2 -6.14 1.60 -7.24
CA VAL A 2 -5.55 1.68 -8.59
C VAL A 2 -4.47 2.77 -8.70
N ALA A 3 -4.77 3.99 -8.24
CA ALA A 3 -3.79 5.08 -8.24
C ALA A 3 -2.48 4.76 -7.49
N ALA A 4 -2.56 4.00 -6.39
CA ALA A 4 -1.38 3.61 -5.64
C ALA A 4 -0.56 2.57 -6.41
N ALA A 5 -1.21 1.54 -6.95
CA ALA A 5 -0.59 0.48 -7.76
C ALA A 5 0.11 1.00 -9.03
N GLU A 6 -0.41 2.08 -9.63
CA GLU A 6 0.10 2.68 -10.87
C GLU A 6 1.07 3.84 -10.62
N ASN A 7 1.54 4.01 -9.38
CA ASN A 7 2.50 5.06 -9.01
C ASN A 7 2.01 6.50 -9.25
N ARG A 8 0.70 6.76 -9.18
CA ARG A 8 0.09 8.08 -9.41
C ARG A 8 -0.05 8.85 -8.10
N ARG A 9 1.07 9.36 -7.57
CA ARG A 9 1.13 10.02 -6.26
C ARG A 9 0.19 11.21 -6.13
N ASP A 10 0.11 12.05 -7.15
CA ASP A 10 -0.80 13.21 -7.22
C ASP A 10 -2.28 12.82 -7.02
N VAL A 11 -2.71 11.72 -7.64
CA VAL A 11 -4.05 11.17 -7.50
C VAL A 11 -4.25 10.58 -6.11
N VAL A 12 -3.24 9.89 -5.56
CA VAL A 12 -3.29 9.37 -4.18
C VAL A 12 -3.47 10.51 -3.19
N GLU A 13 -2.65 11.57 -3.26
CA GLU A 13 -2.78 12.74 -2.39
C GLU A 13 -4.15 13.40 -2.51
N LEU A 14 -4.67 13.57 -3.73
CA LEU A 14 -6.00 14.13 -3.95
C LEU A 14 -7.09 13.29 -3.28
N LEU A 15 -7.04 11.97 -3.44
CA LEU A 15 -8.01 11.05 -2.83
C LEU A 15 -7.94 11.11 -1.30
N LEU A 16 -6.73 11.11 -0.72
CA LEU A 16 -6.52 11.21 0.72
C LEU A 16 -7.03 12.56 1.27
N LYS A 17 -6.77 13.68 0.57
CA LYS A 17 -7.33 15.01 0.88
C LYS A 17 -8.85 15.03 0.88
N ARG A 18 -9.49 14.19 0.06
CA ARG A 18 -10.95 13.99 0.02
C ARG A 18 -11.45 12.98 1.06
N ARG A 19 -10.64 12.65 2.07
CA ARG A 19 -10.94 11.68 3.14
C ARG A 19 -11.22 10.28 2.62
N ALA A 20 -10.56 9.87 1.53
CA ALA A 20 -10.58 8.47 1.12
C ALA A 20 -10.08 7.58 2.26
N LYS A 21 -10.83 6.52 2.55
CA LYS A 21 -10.49 5.57 3.62
C LYS A 21 -9.36 4.65 3.14
N PRO A 22 -8.17 4.69 3.77
CA PRO A 22 -7.00 3.93 3.28
C PRO A 22 -7.12 2.42 3.50
N ASN A 23 -7.91 2.00 4.49
CA ASN A 23 -8.09 0.60 4.90
C ASN A 23 -9.26 -0.12 4.24
N LEU A 24 -9.87 0.47 3.20
CA LEU A 24 -10.89 -0.25 2.44
C LEU A 24 -10.26 -1.51 1.82
N GLN A 25 -11.02 -2.59 1.83
CA GLN A 25 -10.62 -3.87 1.28
C GLN A 25 -11.45 -4.20 0.03
N THR A 26 -10.83 -4.83 -0.96
CA THR A 26 -11.57 -5.46 -2.05
C THR A 26 -12.32 -6.69 -1.55
N ARG A 27 -13.06 -7.37 -2.45
CA ARG A 27 -13.69 -8.67 -2.14
C ARG A 27 -12.67 -9.75 -1.74
N GLN A 28 -11.41 -9.58 -2.11
CA GLN A 28 -10.31 -10.49 -1.76
C GLN A 28 -9.59 -10.07 -0.46
N GLY A 29 -10.05 -9.03 0.22
CA GLY A 29 -9.39 -8.51 1.41
C GLY A 29 -8.18 -7.61 1.11
N VAL A 30 -7.94 -7.26 -0.16
CA VAL A 30 -6.75 -6.50 -0.58
C VAL A 30 -6.93 -5.01 -0.29
N THR A 31 -5.93 -4.36 0.33
CA THR A 31 -5.93 -2.92 0.60
C THR A 31 -5.12 -2.13 -0.44
N ALA A 32 -5.23 -0.79 -0.40
CA ALA A 32 -4.38 0.07 -1.21
C ALA A 32 -2.89 -0.09 -0.90
N LEU A 33 -2.55 -0.32 0.38
CA LEU A 33 -1.18 -0.51 0.84
C LEU A 33 -0.58 -1.83 0.32
N MET A 34 -1.36 -2.92 0.34
CA MET A 34 -0.92 -4.22 -0.22
C MET A 34 -0.61 -4.12 -1.71
N LEU A 35 -1.46 -3.44 -2.49
CA LEU A 35 -1.23 -3.25 -3.92
C LEU A 35 -0.01 -2.36 -4.21
N ALA A 36 0.16 -1.28 -3.45
CA ALA A 36 1.33 -0.41 -3.59
C ALA A 36 2.64 -1.18 -3.28
N ALA A 37 2.62 -1.98 -2.21
CA ALA A 37 3.75 -2.82 -1.83
C ALA A 37 4.04 -3.91 -2.88
N ALA A 38 3.02 -4.63 -3.35
CA ALA A 38 3.15 -5.67 -4.38
C ALA A 38 3.74 -5.14 -5.69
N ARG A 39 3.37 -3.90 -6.07
CA ARG A 39 3.78 -3.29 -7.35
C ARG A 39 5.10 -2.54 -7.26
N GLY A 40 5.74 -2.52 -6.10
CA GLY A 40 6.95 -1.74 -5.88
C GLY A 40 6.73 -0.23 -6.11
N SER A 41 5.55 0.28 -5.74
CA SER A 41 5.23 1.70 -5.87
C SER A 41 6.19 2.57 -5.05
N ASP A 42 6.33 3.84 -5.44
CA ASP A 42 7.22 4.79 -4.81
C ASP A 42 7.00 4.83 -3.28
N THR A 43 8.09 4.81 -2.53
CA THR A 43 8.10 4.93 -1.07
C THR A 43 7.33 6.14 -0.56
N ALA A 44 7.26 7.23 -1.35
CA ALA A 44 6.46 8.40 -1.02
C ALA A 44 4.95 8.06 -0.99
N ILE A 45 4.45 7.25 -1.92
CA ILE A 45 3.04 6.83 -1.95
C ILE A 45 2.72 5.94 -0.77
N ILE A 46 3.63 4.99 -0.45
CA ILE A 46 3.45 4.11 0.71
C ILE A 46 3.47 4.96 2.00
N GLY A 47 4.37 5.93 2.10
CA GLY A 47 4.41 6.92 3.19
C GLY A 47 3.13 7.74 3.32
N ASP A 48 2.59 8.27 2.22
CA ASP A 48 1.34 9.04 2.20
C ASP A 48 0.16 8.18 2.70
N LEU A 49 0.09 6.90 2.29
CA LEU A 49 -0.93 5.96 2.76
C LEU A 49 -0.78 5.66 4.26
N LEU A 50 0.43 5.43 4.74
CA LEU A 50 0.71 5.19 6.16
C LEU A 50 0.36 6.41 7.01
N GLN A 51 0.74 7.60 6.57
CA GLN A 51 0.41 8.86 7.24
C GLN A 51 -1.12 9.09 7.28
N ALA A 52 -1.85 8.64 6.26
CA ALA A 52 -3.31 8.66 6.26
C ALA A 52 -3.97 7.62 7.19
N GLY A 53 -3.18 6.77 7.86
CA GLY A 53 -3.66 5.73 8.78
C GLY A 53 -3.89 4.37 8.13
N ALA A 54 -3.19 4.06 7.03
CA ALA A 54 -3.21 2.71 6.48
C ALA A 54 -2.62 1.69 7.48
N SER A 55 -3.33 0.59 7.69
CA SER A 55 -2.90 -0.50 8.57
C SER A 55 -1.93 -1.42 7.85
N VAL A 56 -0.70 -1.51 8.36
CA VAL A 56 0.34 -2.43 7.88
C VAL A 56 0.00 -3.89 8.17
N ASN A 57 -0.81 -4.13 9.22
CA ASN A 57 -1.16 -5.46 9.71
C ASN A 57 -2.50 -5.98 9.16
N GLN A 58 -3.18 -5.21 8.31
CA GLN A 58 -4.37 -5.72 7.64
C GLN A 58 -3.98 -6.93 6.79
N THR A 59 -4.82 -7.96 6.79
CA THR A 59 -4.62 -9.17 6.01
C THR A 59 -5.70 -9.34 4.94
N SER A 60 -5.30 -9.85 3.77
CA SER A 60 -6.26 -10.33 2.76
C SER A 60 -6.80 -11.71 3.14
N ILE A 61 -7.71 -12.25 2.31
CA ILE A 61 -8.38 -13.54 2.59
C ILE A 61 -7.38 -14.70 2.71
N ASP A 62 -6.29 -14.64 1.95
CA ASP A 62 -5.16 -15.58 1.98
C ASP A 62 -4.20 -15.34 3.16
N LYS A 63 -4.54 -14.42 4.07
CA LYS A 63 -3.72 -13.95 5.20
C LYS A 63 -2.45 -13.20 4.79
N SER A 64 -2.33 -12.75 3.55
CA SER A 64 -1.20 -11.94 3.10
C SER A 64 -1.30 -10.51 3.68
N THR A 65 -0.17 -10.00 4.17
CA THR A 65 -0.02 -8.59 4.60
C THR A 65 0.66 -7.77 3.52
N ALA A 66 0.69 -6.44 3.67
CA ALA A 66 1.42 -5.57 2.73
C ALA A 66 2.91 -5.94 2.60
N LEU A 67 3.55 -6.34 3.71
CA LEU A 67 4.95 -6.80 3.70
C LEU A 67 5.10 -8.12 2.92
N MET A 68 4.19 -9.08 3.09
CA MET A 68 4.23 -10.33 2.33
C MET A 68 4.01 -10.07 0.84
N SER A 69 3.10 -9.15 0.50
CA SER A 69 2.85 -8.74 -0.87
C SER A 69 4.09 -8.10 -1.53
N ALA A 70 4.84 -7.28 -0.79
CA ALA A 70 6.11 -6.73 -1.25
C ALA A 70 7.12 -7.84 -1.63
N ILE A 71 7.27 -8.85 -0.79
CA ILE A 71 8.26 -9.92 -1.01
C ILE A 71 7.84 -10.86 -2.16
N SER A 72 6.54 -11.06 -2.37
CA SER A 72 6.01 -12.07 -3.29
C SER A 72 6.28 -11.83 -4.78
N ASP A 73 6.45 -10.58 -5.22
CA ASP A 73 6.60 -10.25 -6.66
C ASP A 73 8.08 -10.18 -7.11
N GLY A 74 9.03 -10.61 -6.26
CA GLY A 74 10.45 -10.79 -6.62
C GLY A 74 11.23 -9.50 -6.91
N GLY A 75 10.62 -8.32 -6.74
CA GLY A 75 11.16 -7.05 -7.22
C GLY A 75 11.30 -5.92 -6.21
N THR A 76 11.09 -6.13 -4.91
CA THR A 76 11.09 -5.00 -3.98
C THR A 76 12.46 -4.53 -3.57
N SER A 77 12.67 -3.22 -3.75
CA SER A 77 13.75 -2.45 -3.19
C SER A 77 13.74 -2.56 -1.66
N GLU A 78 14.88 -2.85 -1.06
CA GLU A 78 15.11 -2.91 0.39
C GLU A 78 14.55 -1.67 1.13
N THR A 79 14.52 -0.53 0.44
CA THR A 79 13.90 0.72 0.86
C THR A 79 12.42 0.59 1.21
N THR A 80 11.61 -0.16 0.44
CA THR A 80 10.18 -0.35 0.73
C THR A 80 9.94 -1.16 1.99
N ILE A 81 10.75 -2.19 2.24
CA ILE A 81 10.67 -3.01 3.45
C ILE A 81 11.03 -2.17 4.68
N ASN A 82 12.07 -1.34 4.58
CA ASN A 82 12.52 -0.50 5.68
C ASN A 82 11.46 0.51 6.15
N ILE A 83 10.54 0.94 5.29
CA ILE A 83 9.51 1.91 5.71
C ILE A 83 8.45 1.28 6.64
N PHE A 84 8.28 -0.04 6.61
CA PHE A 84 7.35 -0.72 7.52
C PHE A 84 7.89 -0.82 8.96
N TRP A 85 9.20 -0.66 9.15
CA TRP A 85 9.90 -0.78 10.44
C TRP A 85 10.43 0.56 10.98
N ARG A 86 10.21 1.67 10.26
CA ARG A 86 10.50 3.03 10.72
C ARG A 86 9.30 3.64 11.42
#